data_AF-A0A7H9E993-F1
#
_entry.id   AF-A0A7H9E993-F1
#
_cell.length_a   1.000
_cell.length_b   1.000
_cell.length_c   1.000
_cell.angle_alpha   90.00
_cell.angle_beta   90.00
_cell.angle_gamma   90.00
#
_symmetry.space_group_name_H-M   'P 1'
#
loop_
_entity.id
_entity.type
_entity.pdbx_description
1 polymer ?
#
loop_
_entity_poly.entity_id
_entity_poly.type
_entity_poly.pdbx_seq_one_letter_code
_entity_poly.pdbx_strand_id
1 'polypeptide(L)' 'MNKEIEALSLDELEKIREKLFQLGLLTRDADLSNKIYEVIDLVEKKMEAKKHARTNQGNC' A
#
# COMPACT_ATOMS: atom_id res chain seq x y z
N MET A 1 13.35 9.36 -2.27
CA MET A 1 12.58 8.09 -2.26
C MET A 1 11.08 8.27 -2.04
N ASN A 2 10.56 9.32 -1.36
CA ASN A 2 9.10 9.47 -1.16
C ASN A 2 8.27 9.97 -2.38
N LYS A 3 8.90 10.44 -3.46
CA LYS A 3 8.17 10.96 -4.64
C LYS A 3 7.64 9.87 -5.59
N GLU A 4 8.26 8.69 -5.62
CA GLU A 4 7.85 7.62 -6.55
C GLU A 4 6.54 6.93 -6.11
N ILE A 5 6.28 6.85 -4.80
CA ILE A 5 5.04 6.24 -4.28
C ILE A 5 3.85 7.19 -4.42
N GLU A 6 4.06 8.52 -4.39
CA GLU A 6 2.98 9.49 -4.66
C GLU A 6 2.49 9.47 -6.11
N ALA A 7 3.36 9.06 -7.05
CA ALA A 7 3.02 8.93 -8.46
C ALA A 7 2.11 7.73 -8.75
N LEU A 8 2.11 6.70 -7.89
CA LEU A 8 1.31 5.49 -8.10
C LEU A 8 -0.20 5.76 -7.95
N SER A 9 -0.99 5.23 -8.88
CA SER A 9 -2.45 5.23 -8.81
C SER A 9 -2.98 4.32 -7.69
N LEU A 10 -4.26 4.49 -7.33
CA LEU A 10 -4.91 3.60 -6.35
C LEU A 10 -4.88 2.13 -6.80
N ASP A 11 -5.10 1.87 -8.09
CA ASP A 11 -5.08 0.51 -8.65
C ASP A 11 -3.68 -0.11 -8.60
N GLU A 12 -2.64 0.68 -8.81
CA GLU A 12 -1.25 0.21 -8.68
C GLU A 12 -0.91 -0.11 -7.24
N LEU A 13 -1.34 0.72 -6.29
CA LEU A 13 -1.17 0.44 -4.85
C LEU A 13 -1.92 -0.82 -4.43
N GLU A 14 -3.12 -1.05 -4.95
CA GLU A 14 -3.90 -2.27 -4.66
C GLU A 14 -3.20 -3.53 -5.21
N LYS A 15 -2.68 -3.48 -6.44
CA LYS A 15 -1.89 -4.60 -7.00
C LYS A 15 -0.62 -4.88 -6.19
N ILE A 16 0.04 -3.84 -5.69
CA ILE A 16 1.23 -3.99 -4.84
C ILE A 16 0.83 -4.65 -3.51
N ARG A 17 -0.24 -4.18 -2.87
CA ARG A 17 -0.79 -4.74 -1.63
C ARG A 17 -1.08 -6.23 -1.79
N GLU A 18 -1.79 -6.63 -2.84
CA GLU A 18 -2.13 -8.04 -3.10
C GLU A 18 -0.89 -8.92 -3.28
N LYS A 19 0.10 -8.46 -4.07
CA LYS A 19 1.36 -9.20 -4.28
C LYS A 19 2.14 -9.35 -2.99
N LEU A 20 2.25 -8.29 -2.19
CA LEU A 20 2.91 -8.34 -0.88
C LEU A 20 2.18 -9.29 0.07
N PHE A 21 0.85 -9.27 0.09
CA PHE A 21 0.06 -10.17 0.91
C PHE A 21 0.30 -11.65 0.54
N GLN A 22 0.31 -11.97 -0.75
CA GLN A 22 0.66 -13.31 -1.24
C GLN A 22 2.08 -13.72 -0.83
N LEU A 23 3.05 -12.79 -0.93
CA LEU A 23 4.42 -13.04 -0.48
C LEU A 23 4.49 -13.28 1.03
N GLY A 24 3.76 -12.50 1.83
CA GLY A 24 3.70 -12.66 3.28
C GLY A 24 3.16 -14.03 3.70
N LEU A 25 2.10 -14.50 3.02
CA LEU A 25 1.52 -15.83 3.25
C LEU A 25 2.46 -16.99 2.91
N LEU A 26 3.30 -16.84 1.87
CA LEU A 26 4.24 -17.87 1.43
C LEU A 26 5.58 -17.82 2.18
N THR A 27 5.85 -16.72 2.88
CA THR A 27 7.11 -16.51 3.60
C THR A 27 7.09 -17.27 4.92
N ARG A 28 8.00 -18.22 5.06
CA ARG A 28 8.18 -19.02 6.30
C ARG A 28 9.05 -18.34 7.35
N ASP A 29 9.85 -17.37 6.94
CA ASP A 29 10.71 -16.59 7.81
C ASP A 29 9.89 -15.51 8.53
N ALA A 30 9.83 -15.57 9.86
CA ALA A 30 8.96 -14.70 10.65
C ALA A 30 9.39 -13.23 10.57
N ASP A 31 10.70 -12.94 10.56
CA ASP A 31 11.22 -11.58 10.46
C ASP A 31 10.92 -10.94 9.09
N LEU A 32 11.06 -11.71 8.02
CA LEU A 32 10.73 -11.28 6.67
C LEU A 32 9.21 -11.12 6.50
N SER A 33 8.41 -12.04 7.03
CA SER A 33 6.95 -11.94 7.01
C SER A 33 6.48 -10.67 7.72
N ASN A 34 7.03 -10.38 8.92
CA ASN A 34 6.73 -9.15 9.66
C ASN A 34 7.04 -7.89 8.84
N LYS A 35 8.23 -7.83 8.21
CA LYS A 35 8.60 -6.69 7.35
C LYS A 35 7.67 -6.55 6.14
N ILE A 36 7.22 -7.66 5.54
CA ILE A 36 6.26 -7.62 4.44
C ILE A 36 4.94 -7.00 4.92
N TYR A 37 4.45 -7.39 6.09
CA TYR A 37 3.22 -6.81 6.66
C TYR A 37 3.38 -5.34 7.07
N GLU A 38 4.55 -4.92 7.55
CA GLU A 38 4.84 -3.49 7.77
C GLU A 38 4.76 -2.68 6.48
N VAL A 39 5.27 -3.22 5.36
CA VAL A 39 5.17 -2.56 4.05
C VAL A 39 3.72 -2.53 3.56
N ILE A 40 2.93 -3.58 3.80
CA ILE A 40 1.49 -3.60 3.49
C ILE A 40 0.76 -2.47 4.23
N ASP A 41 1.00 -2.29 5.52
CA ASP A 41 0.40 -1.21 6.33
C ASP A 41 0.75 0.18 5.76
N LEU A 42 2.00 0.38 5.32
CA LEU A 42 2.41 1.62 4.66
C LEU A 42 1.66 1.87 3.34
N VAL A 43 1.44 0.82 2.54
CA VAL A 43 0.66 0.91 1.30
C VAL A 43 -0.80 1.25 1.60
N GLU A 44 -1.41 0.61 2.60
CA GLU A 44 -2.79 0.87 3.00
C GLU A 44 -3.00 2.32 3.47
N LYS A 45 -2.11 2.84 4.32
CA LYS A 45 -2.13 4.25 4.74
C LYS A 45 -2.05 5.23 3.55
N LYS A 46 -1.26 4.90 2.53
CA LYS A 46 -1.17 5.71 1.30
C LYS A 46 -2.45 5.62 0.46
N MET A 47 -3.07 4.45 0.38
CA MET A 47 -4.37 4.28 -0.28
C MET A 47 -5.45 5.09 0.43
N GLU A 48 -5.51 5.07 1.76
CA GLU A 48 -6.46 5.88 2.54
C GLU A 48 -6.27 7.38 2.31
N ALA A 49 -5.03 7.87 2.37
CA ALA A 49 -4.72 9.26 2.10
C ALA A 49 -5.16 9.69 0.68
N LYS A 50 -4.94 8.85 -0.34
CA LYS A 50 -5.39 9.11 -1.72
C LYS A 50 -6.91 9.07 -1.86
N LYS A 51 -7.59 8.15 -1.17
CA LYS A 51 -9.07 8.11 -1.13
C LYS A 51 -9.62 9.40 -0.52
N HIS A 52 -9.10 9.83 0.62
CA HIS A 52 -9.52 11.06 1.30
C HIS A 52 -9.25 12.33 0.47
N ALA A 53 -8.11 12.41 -0.22
CA ALA A 53 -7.81 13.51 -1.13
C ALA A 53 -8.82 13.62 -2.28
N ARG A 54 -9.24 12.47 -2.86
CA ARG A 54 -10.30 12.43 -3.88
C ARG A 54 -11.66 12.85 -3.34
N THR A 55 -12.02 12.42 -2.13
CA THR A 55 -13.30 12.79 -1.50
C THR A 55 -13.38 14.30 -1.24
N ASN A 56 -12.27 14.93 -0.82
CA ASN A 56 -12.22 16.38 -0.62
C ASN A 56 -12.24 17.19 -1.93
N GLN A 57 -11.86 16.61 -3.07
CA GLN A 57 -11.95 17.26 -4.39
C GLN A 57 -13.35 17.24 -5.01
N GLY A 58 -14.24 16.34 -4.58
CA GLY A 58 -15.62 16.25 -5.07
C GLY A 58 -16.63 17.14 -4.35
N ASN A 59 -16.19 17.95 -3.38
CA ASN A 59 -17.03 18.74 -2.49
C ASN A 59 -16.85 20.26 -2.68
N CYS A 60 -16.41 20.71 -3.87
CA CYS A 60 -16.39 22.12 -4.29
C CYS A 60 -17.33 22.35 -5.46
#